data_AF-A0A7V3UX07-F1
#
_entry.id   AF-A0A7V3UX07-F1
#
_cell.length_a   1.000
_cell.length_b   1.000
_cell.length_c   1.000
_cell.angle_alpha   90.00
_cell.angle_beta   90.00
_cell.angle_gamma   90.00
#
_symmetry.space_group_name_H-M   'P 1'
#
loop_
_entity.id
_entity.type
_entity.pdbx_description
1 polymer ?
#
loop_
_entity_poly.entity_id
_entity_poly.type
_entity_poly.pdbx_seq_one_letter_code
_entity_poly.pdbx_strand_id
1 'polypeptide(L)'
;MRGVASGILVWLVVTGVAHPALDLTPLSPAVKDGSVFFPPDLVENGRRNCEKYEWARQARDTVVAAAEPWLRMSDDEIWGLMFGPTITRSWMVWSNGFCPACRKPVPMYTWVIDALRLPWKVRCPHCGETFPKNDFYRFYLSGLDERGVFDASRADRALLYNVEHPDPSDPLHRFGVDDGEGWVEGDHRWRFIGAYLIYGQWKQLVLGGLRNLAAAYLATGDGAYAHKAAILLDRVADLYPSFDYSTQAVTYEQRLGSNGYVSIWHDACEETRELALIYDAIFPALGGDEELVSFLSAKAARYGLANPKASLADICRNIEDGLFRDTLRNQHKIASNYPRTPIAAATIMAVLDWD
;
A
#
# COMPACT_ATOMS: atom_id res chain seq x y z
N MET A 1 53.51 54.34 30.09
CA MET A 1 53.71 53.64 28.81
C MET A 1 52.37 53.02 28.41
N ARG A 2 51.86 53.39 27.23
CA ARG A 2 50.77 52.77 26.40
C ARG A 2 49.54 52.20 27.14
N GLY A 3 48.29 52.58 26.89
CA GLY A 3 47.66 53.41 25.87
C GLY A 3 46.15 53.11 25.87
N VAL A 4 45.35 54.17 25.99
CA VAL A 4 43.97 54.43 25.50
C VAL A 4 42.99 53.24 25.36
N ALA A 5 41.95 53.24 26.20
CA ALA A 5 40.66 52.61 25.92
C ALA A 5 39.62 53.72 25.63
N SER A 6 39.12 53.79 24.40
CA SER A 6 37.98 54.63 24.02
C SER A 6 36.73 53.77 23.95
N GLY A 7 35.82 53.95 24.91
CA GLY A 7 34.45 53.43 24.84
C GLY A 7 33.52 54.51 24.28
N ILE A 8 32.96 54.28 23.10
CA ILE A 8 31.85 55.06 22.55
C ILE A 8 30.57 54.27 22.82
N LEU A 9 29.69 54.83 23.64
CA LEU A 9 28.33 54.34 23.85
C LEU A 9 27.42 55.03 22.82
N VAL A 10 27.06 54.32 21.75
CA VAL A 10 26.06 54.81 20.77
C VAL A 10 24.69 54.32 21.22
N TRP A 11 23.80 55.26 21.53
CA TRP A 11 22.37 55.01 21.68
C TRP A 11 21.76 54.72 20.30
N LEU A 12 21.32 53.48 20.08
CA LEU A 12 20.56 53.10 18.90
C LEU A 12 19.08 53.42 19.14
N VAL A 13 18.59 54.48 18.49
CA VAL A 13 17.16 54.76 18.36
C VAL A 13 16.60 53.79 17.33
N VAL A 14 15.87 52.77 17.78
CA VAL A 14 15.11 51.88 16.90
C VAL A 14 13.79 52.57 16.57
N THR A 15 13.72 53.20 15.40
CA THR A 15 12.45 53.62 14.81
C THR A 15 11.74 52.36 14.29
N GLY A 16 10.68 51.95 14.99
CA GLY A 16 9.83 50.84 14.58
C GLY A 16 9.11 51.16 13.27
N VAL A 17 9.56 50.56 12.18
CA VAL A 17 8.77 50.44 10.96
C VAL A 17 7.88 49.23 11.17
N ALA A 18 6.58 49.46 11.42
CA ALA A 18 5.60 48.38 11.48
C ALA A 18 5.58 47.67 10.13
N HIS A 19 6.14 46.45 10.08
CA HIS A 19 5.83 45.54 8.99
C HIS A 19 4.35 45.15 9.13
N PRO A 20 3.57 45.14 8.03
CA PRO A 20 2.24 44.57 8.10
C PRO A 20 2.38 43.15 8.65
N ALA A 21 1.64 42.87 9.73
CA ALA A 21 1.53 41.51 10.24
C ALA A 21 1.15 40.61 9.06
N LEU A 22 1.93 39.56 8.83
CA LEU A 22 1.52 38.48 7.94
C LEU A 22 0.14 38.05 8.42
N ASP A 23 -0.86 38.20 7.54
CA ASP A 23 -2.20 37.73 7.79
C ASP A 23 -2.12 36.21 7.89
N LEU A 24 -2.14 35.71 9.13
CA LEU A 24 -2.14 34.28 9.47
C LEU A 24 -3.58 33.76 9.51
N THR A 25 -4.50 34.35 8.74
CA THR A 25 -5.74 33.66 8.44
C THR A 25 -5.37 32.30 7.86
N PRO A 26 -5.87 31.18 8.43
CA PRO A 26 -5.70 29.89 7.79
C PRO A 26 -6.30 30.04 6.40
N LEU A 27 -5.46 29.92 5.36
CA LEU A 27 -5.96 29.66 4.02
C LEU A 27 -6.94 28.49 4.18
N SER A 28 -8.15 28.64 3.67
CA SER A 28 -9.05 27.48 3.57
C SER A 28 -8.26 26.40 2.84
N PRO A 29 -8.29 25.13 3.30
CA PRO A 29 -7.54 24.07 2.64
C PRO A 29 -7.85 24.13 1.15
N ALA A 30 -6.83 24.27 0.31
CA ALA A 30 -6.99 24.26 -1.12
C ALA A 30 -7.65 22.94 -1.51
N VAL A 31 -8.74 23.01 -2.28
CA VAL A 31 -9.39 21.80 -2.77
C VAL A 31 -8.68 21.41 -4.05
N LYS A 32 -8.11 20.20 -4.07
CA LYS A 32 -7.49 19.65 -5.28
C LYS A 32 -8.45 19.77 -6.47
N ASP A 33 -8.01 20.43 -7.52
CA ASP A 33 -8.80 20.65 -8.75
C ASP A 33 -8.14 20.03 -10.01
N GLY A 34 -6.92 19.52 -9.88
CA GLY A 34 -6.17 18.90 -10.98
C GLY A 34 -4.96 18.08 -10.53
N SER A 35 -4.27 17.49 -11.51
CA SER A 35 -3.00 16.79 -11.31
C SER A 35 -1.82 17.77 -11.31
N VAL A 36 -0.94 17.61 -10.34
CA VAL A 36 0.25 18.46 -10.14
C VAL A 36 1.48 17.86 -10.84
N PHE A 37 1.67 16.55 -10.70
CA PHE A 37 2.83 15.83 -11.23
C PHE A 37 2.60 15.30 -12.65
N PHE A 38 1.35 15.23 -13.10
CA PHE A 38 0.97 14.81 -14.45
C PHE A 38 0.08 15.86 -15.14
N PRO A 39 0.60 17.07 -15.43
CA PRO A 39 -0.16 18.12 -16.11
C PRO A 39 -0.82 17.61 -17.41
N PRO A 40 -2.08 17.99 -17.69
CA PRO A 40 -2.83 17.48 -18.85
C PRO A 40 -2.09 17.62 -20.18
N ASP A 41 -1.40 18.75 -20.41
CA ASP A 41 -0.64 18.98 -21.63
C ASP A 41 0.51 17.97 -21.82
N LEU A 42 1.20 17.58 -20.75
CA LEU A 42 2.28 16.59 -20.81
C LEU A 42 1.73 15.19 -21.06
N VAL A 43 0.62 14.85 -20.40
CA VAL A 43 -0.06 13.56 -20.60
C VAL A 43 -0.54 13.43 -22.04
N GLU A 44 -1.20 14.46 -22.59
CA GLU A 44 -1.68 14.43 -23.97
C GLU A 44 -0.56 14.44 -25.00
N ASN A 45 0.55 15.13 -24.72
CA ASN A 45 1.76 14.99 -25.53
C ASN A 45 2.28 13.54 -25.53
N GLY A 46 2.27 12.87 -24.37
CA GLY A 46 2.63 11.45 -24.25
C GLY A 46 1.73 10.54 -25.09
N ARG A 47 0.41 10.76 -25.05
CA ARG A 47 -0.58 10.00 -25.83
C ARG A 47 -0.40 10.21 -27.34
N ARG A 48 -0.25 11.46 -27.80
CA ARG A 48 0.09 11.77 -29.21
C ARG A 48 1.40 11.12 -29.65
N ASN A 49 2.40 11.07 -28.77
CA ASN A 49 3.65 10.38 -29.08
C ASN A 49 3.45 8.87 -29.30
N CYS A 50 2.51 8.22 -28.58
CA CYS A 50 2.18 6.81 -28.78
C CYS A 50 1.54 6.53 -30.15
N GLU A 51 0.85 7.51 -30.73
CA GLU A 51 0.32 7.42 -32.09
C GLU A 51 1.44 7.58 -33.13
N LYS A 52 2.36 8.52 -32.89
CA LYS A 52 3.40 8.96 -33.84
C LYS A 52 4.65 8.08 -33.86
N TYR A 53 5.12 7.61 -32.71
CA TYR A 53 6.41 6.94 -32.60
C TYR A 53 6.26 5.48 -32.15
N GLU A 54 6.96 4.57 -32.83
CA GLU A 54 6.90 3.14 -32.55
C GLU A 54 7.33 2.79 -31.11
N TRP A 55 8.42 3.39 -30.63
CA TRP A 55 8.91 3.15 -29.26
C TRP A 55 7.87 3.56 -28.20
N ALA A 56 7.13 4.64 -28.43
CA ALA A 56 6.11 5.13 -27.50
C ALA A 56 4.88 4.21 -27.53
N ARG A 57 4.50 3.73 -28.72
CA ARG A 57 3.46 2.70 -28.87
C ARG A 57 3.81 1.42 -28.12
N GLN A 58 5.04 0.93 -28.28
CA GLN A 58 5.53 -0.26 -27.57
C GLN A 58 5.53 -0.06 -26.05
N ALA A 59 5.89 1.14 -25.58
CA ALA A 59 5.81 1.47 -24.16
C ALA A 59 4.36 1.44 -23.63
N ARG A 60 3.41 2.05 -24.37
CA ARG A 60 1.97 1.98 -24.06
C ARG A 60 1.48 0.53 -24.03
N ASP A 61 1.81 -0.26 -25.05
CA ASP A 61 1.34 -1.64 -25.17
C ASP A 61 1.91 -2.51 -24.02
N THR A 62 3.12 -2.22 -23.54
CA THR A 62 3.73 -2.86 -22.37
C THR A 62 2.96 -2.54 -21.09
N VAL A 63 2.61 -1.27 -20.84
CA VAL A 63 1.85 -0.91 -19.62
C VAL A 63 0.42 -1.42 -19.66
N VAL A 64 -0.22 -1.45 -20.84
CA VAL A 64 -1.54 -2.05 -21.04
C VAL A 64 -1.50 -3.55 -20.72
N ALA A 65 -0.53 -4.27 -21.28
CA ALA A 65 -0.37 -5.70 -21.01
C ALA A 65 -0.07 -5.98 -19.52
N ALA A 66 0.66 -5.08 -18.84
CA ALA A 66 0.93 -5.19 -17.42
C ALA A 66 -0.31 -4.92 -16.55
N ALA A 67 -1.21 -4.03 -16.96
CA ALA A 67 -2.45 -3.70 -16.22
C ALA A 67 -3.58 -4.73 -16.43
N GLU A 68 -3.51 -5.49 -17.52
CA GLU A 68 -4.55 -6.44 -17.94
C GLU A 68 -5.06 -7.40 -16.84
N PRO A 69 -4.21 -7.98 -15.96
CA PRO A 69 -4.71 -8.86 -14.89
C PRO A 69 -5.71 -8.18 -13.96
N TRP A 70 -5.51 -6.89 -13.64
CA TRP A 70 -6.41 -6.11 -12.80
C TRP A 70 -7.61 -5.59 -13.59
N LEU A 71 -7.43 -5.24 -14.87
CA LEU A 71 -8.56 -4.81 -15.71
C LEU A 71 -9.62 -5.92 -15.86
N ARG A 72 -9.20 -7.19 -15.84
CA ARG A 72 -10.11 -8.34 -15.90
C ARG A 72 -10.82 -8.66 -14.59
N MET A 73 -10.31 -8.20 -13.46
CA MET A 73 -10.96 -8.41 -12.16
C MET A 73 -12.25 -7.59 -12.09
N SER A 74 -13.28 -8.16 -11.50
CA SER A 74 -14.47 -7.40 -11.08
C SER A 74 -14.09 -6.34 -10.04
N ASP A 75 -14.94 -5.34 -9.88
CA ASP A 75 -14.72 -4.28 -8.89
C ASP A 75 -14.77 -4.83 -7.46
N ASP A 76 -15.57 -5.86 -7.22
CA ASP A 76 -15.57 -6.63 -5.96
C ASP A 76 -14.21 -7.28 -5.69
N GLU A 77 -13.59 -7.89 -6.70
CA GLU A 77 -12.26 -8.49 -6.58
C GLU A 77 -11.19 -7.43 -6.33
N ILE A 78 -11.22 -6.31 -7.06
CA ILE A 78 -10.29 -5.18 -6.87
C ILE A 78 -10.41 -4.61 -5.46
N TRP A 79 -11.63 -4.33 -5.00
CA TRP A 79 -11.89 -3.87 -3.64
C TRP A 79 -11.42 -4.89 -2.59
N GLY A 80 -11.60 -6.18 -2.87
CA GLY A 80 -11.19 -7.28 -1.99
C GLY A 80 -9.67 -7.53 -1.91
N LEU A 81 -8.83 -6.85 -2.71
CA LEU A 81 -7.38 -7.04 -2.68
C LEU A 81 -6.73 -6.49 -1.39
N MET A 82 -7.28 -5.44 -0.80
CA MET A 82 -6.72 -4.89 0.43
C MET A 82 -7.17 -5.70 1.65
N PHE A 83 -6.24 -5.91 2.59
CA PHE A 83 -6.44 -6.71 3.79
C PHE A 83 -6.28 -5.85 5.06
N GLY A 84 -6.79 -6.33 6.20
CA GLY A 84 -6.61 -5.68 7.50
C GLY A 84 -5.35 -6.13 8.25
N PRO A 85 -4.93 -5.41 9.30
CA PRO A 85 -3.64 -5.63 9.97
C PRO A 85 -3.62 -6.77 11.01
N THR A 86 -4.59 -7.68 10.98
CA THR A 86 -4.86 -8.64 12.07
C THR A 86 -3.99 -9.89 12.04
N ILE A 87 -3.40 -10.22 10.89
CA ILE A 87 -2.40 -11.30 10.77
C ILE A 87 -1.02 -10.70 11.05
N THR A 88 -0.21 -11.37 11.88
CA THR A 88 1.17 -10.93 12.12
C THR A 88 1.97 -10.99 10.83
N ARG A 89 2.25 -9.82 10.25
CA ARG A 89 3.08 -9.70 9.06
C ARG A 89 4.53 -10.05 9.38
N SER A 90 5.26 -10.54 8.39
CA SER A 90 6.65 -10.95 8.59
C SER A 90 7.51 -10.57 7.40
N TRP A 91 8.67 -9.96 7.68
CA TRP A 91 9.59 -9.57 6.62
C TRP A 91 10.22 -10.75 5.86
N MET A 92 10.28 -11.93 6.49
CA MET A 92 10.76 -13.17 5.90
C MET A 92 9.85 -14.33 6.30
N VAL A 93 9.77 -15.38 5.48
CA VAL A 93 9.13 -16.63 5.93
C VAL A 93 9.88 -17.21 7.13
N TRP A 94 11.21 -17.29 7.00
CA TRP A 94 12.17 -17.55 8.07
C TRP A 94 13.54 -17.06 7.59
N SER A 95 14.14 -16.10 8.29
CA SER A 95 15.29 -15.32 7.82
C SER A 95 16.52 -16.15 7.44
N ASN A 96 16.84 -17.19 8.21
CA ASN A 96 17.92 -18.13 7.89
C ASN A 96 17.36 -19.55 7.72
N GLY A 97 16.17 -19.66 7.12
CA GLY A 97 15.43 -20.90 7.07
C GLY A 97 15.76 -21.84 5.92
N PHE A 98 15.06 -22.96 5.92
CA PHE A 98 15.08 -23.97 4.86
C PHE A 98 13.65 -24.37 4.47
N CYS A 99 13.47 -25.06 3.35
CA CYS A 99 12.16 -25.58 2.95
C CYS A 99 11.76 -26.79 3.81
N PRO A 100 10.55 -26.84 4.41
CA PRO A 100 10.12 -27.99 5.20
C PRO A 100 10.13 -29.32 4.44
N ALA A 101 9.87 -29.30 3.13
CA ALA A 101 9.80 -30.50 2.30
C ALA A 101 11.18 -31.01 1.89
N CYS A 102 12.00 -30.17 1.23
CA CYS A 102 13.29 -30.62 0.68
C CYS A 102 14.50 -30.33 1.57
N ARG A 103 14.31 -29.64 2.71
CA ARG A 103 15.34 -29.28 3.70
C ARG A 103 16.52 -28.44 3.16
N LYS A 104 16.46 -27.98 1.91
CA LYS A 104 17.43 -27.06 1.32
C LYS A 104 17.24 -25.64 1.86
N PRO A 105 18.32 -24.86 2.02
CA PRO A 105 18.26 -23.49 2.56
C PRO A 105 17.45 -22.56 1.65
N VAL A 106 16.56 -21.78 2.25
CA VAL A 106 15.74 -20.74 1.61
C VAL A 106 15.77 -19.49 2.51
N PRO A 107 16.93 -18.84 2.66
CA PRO A 107 17.09 -17.70 3.56
C PRO A 107 16.39 -16.46 3.00
N MET A 108 16.00 -15.55 3.89
CA MET A 108 15.61 -14.18 3.56
C MET A 108 14.52 -14.13 2.47
N TYR A 109 14.83 -13.50 1.33
CA TYR A 109 13.94 -13.21 0.21
C TYR A 109 13.87 -14.34 -0.83
N THR A 110 14.41 -15.53 -0.53
CA THR A 110 14.61 -16.61 -1.53
C THR A 110 13.32 -17.36 -1.87
N TRP A 111 12.26 -17.21 -1.06
CA TRP A 111 10.93 -17.77 -1.39
C TRP A 111 10.34 -17.06 -2.61
N VAL A 112 9.82 -17.84 -3.55
CA VAL A 112 9.20 -17.31 -4.77
C VAL A 112 7.74 -16.99 -4.51
N ILE A 113 7.33 -15.78 -4.82
CA ILE A 113 5.95 -15.30 -4.67
C ILE A 113 5.48 -14.76 -6.03
N ASP A 114 4.37 -15.30 -6.53
CA ASP A 114 3.69 -14.87 -7.74
C ASP A 114 2.20 -14.81 -7.40
N ALA A 115 1.77 -13.68 -6.85
CA ALA A 115 0.44 -13.55 -6.23
C ALA A 115 -0.72 -13.60 -7.25
N LEU A 116 -0.45 -13.30 -8.52
CA LEU A 116 -1.43 -13.43 -9.60
C LEU A 116 -1.65 -14.90 -9.98
N ARG A 117 -0.58 -15.70 -10.09
CA ARG A 117 -0.69 -17.11 -10.51
C ARG A 117 -0.85 -18.09 -9.36
N LEU A 118 -0.37 -17.71 -8.18
CA LEU A 118 -0.31 -18.54 -7.00
C LEU A 118 -0.76 -17.74 -5.77
N PRO A 119 -2.04 -17.34 -5.71
CA PRO A 119 -2.56 -16.53 -4.63
C PRO A 119 -2.47 -17.28 -3.29
N TRP A 120 -2.16 -16.54 -2.24
CA TRP A 120 -2.04 -17.01 -0.86
C TRP A 120 -1.03 -18.14 -0.63
N LYS A 121 0.02 -18.21 -1.46
CA LYS A 121 1.12 -19.17 -1.28
C LYS A 121 2.49 -18.54 -1.56
N VAL A 122 3.50 -19.17 -0.97
CA VAL A 122 4.90 -19.02 -1.35
C VAL A 122 5.40 -20.35 -1.95
N ARG A 123 6.38 -20.30 -2.84
CA ARG A 123 6.95 -21.48 -3.50
C ARG A 123 8.43 -21.63 -3.21
N CYS A 124 8.86 -22.84 -2.86
CA CYS A 124 10.26 -23.16 -2.70
C CYS A 124 10.98 -23.14 -4.06
N PRO A 125 12.10 -22.43 -4.21
CA PRO A 125 12.82 -22.38 -5.48
C PRO A 125 13.56 -23.68 -5.82
N HIS A 126 13.76 -24.57 -4.85
CA HIS A 126 14.56 -25.79 -5.05
C HIS A 126 13.74 -27.02 -5.45
N CYS A 127 12.57 -27.20 -4.86
CA CYS A 127 11.71 -28.36 -5.09
C CYS A 127 10.34 -28.01 -5.67
N GLY A 128 10.02 -26.72 -5.84
CA GLY A 128 8.74 -26.28 -6.41
C GLY A 128 7.53 -26.40 -5.47
N GLU A 129 7.71 -26.98 -4.27
CA GLU A 129 6.65 -27.12 -3.27
C GLU A 129 6.08 -25.77 -2.83
N THR A 130 4.76 -25.73 -2.64
CA THR A 130 4.04 -24.53 -2.25
C THR A 130 3.54 -24.62 -0.81
N PHE A 131 3.63 -23.49 -0.11
CA PHE A 131 3.20 -23.36 1.28
C PHE A 131 2.35 -22.09 1.46
N PRO A 132 1.39 -22.08 2.39
CA PRO A 132 1.05 -23.20 3.27
C PRO A 132 0.33 -24.32 2.53
N LYS A 133 0.16 -25.47 3.18
CA LYS A 133 -0.45 -26.67 2.61
C LYS A 133 -1.97 -26.71 2.74
N ASN A 134 -2.57 -25.85 3.56
CA ASN A 134 -4.02 -25.61 3.59
C ASN A 134 -4.47 -24.60 2.53
N ASP A 135 -5.76 -24.63 2.18
CA ASP A 135 -6.41 -23.54 1.45
C ASP A 135 -6.58 -22.33 2.39
N PHE A 136 -5.54 -21.50 2.43
CA PHE A 136 -5.53 -20.34 3.31
C PHE A 136 -6.56 -19.29 2.89
N TYR A 137 -6.86 -19.13 1.60
CA TYR A 137 -7.82 -18.12 1.18
C TYR A 137 -9.23 -18.47 1.65
N ARG A 138 -9.63 -19.75 1.56
CA ARG A 138 -10.90 -20.19 2.12
C ARG A 138 -10.96 -20.03 3.65
N PHE A 139 -9.86 -20.34 4.34
CA PHE A 139 -9.74 -20.08 5.78
C PHE A 139 -9.87 -18.58 6.11
N TYR A 140 -9.20 -17.73 5.35
CA TYR A 140 -9.28 -16.27 5.46
C TYR A 140 -10.72 -15.77 5.27
N LEU A 141 -11.40 -16.18 4.21
CA LEU A 141 -12.78 -15.79 3.94
C LEU A 141 -13.74 -16.20 5.06
N SER A 142 -13.53 -17.37 5.67
CA SER A 142 -14.36 -17.84 6.78
C SER A 142 -14.24 -16.99 8.05
N GLY A 143 -13.16 -16.20 8.18
CA GLY A 143 -12.89 -15.34 9.33
C GLY A 143 -13.18 -13.87 9.12
N LEU A 144 -13.76 -13.45 7.97
CA LEU A 144 -14.08 -12.04 7.75
C LEU A 144 -15.23 -11.58 8.67
N ASP A 145 -15.03 -10.46 9.34
CA ASP A 145 -16.04 -9.79 10.15
C ASP A 145 -17.03 -8.97 9.30
N GLU A 146 -17.98 -8.32 9.97
CA GLU A 146 -19.01 -7.49 9.34
C GLU A 146 -18.43 -6.29 8.58
N ARG A 147 -17.17 -5.92 8.85
CA ARG A 147 -16.42 -4.83 8.19
C ARG A 147 -15.49 -5.34 7.09
N GLY A 148 -15.48 -6.65 6.84
CA GLY A 148 -14.58 -7.29 5.89
C GLY A 148 -13.13 -7.33 6.35
N VAL A 149 -12.88 -7.32 7.67
CA VAL A 149 -11.56 -7.49 8.27
C VAL A 149 -11.46 -8.90 8.84
N PHE A 150 -10.34 -9.57 8.60
CA PHE A 150 -10.13 -10.94 9.09
C PHE A 150 -9.94 -10.98 10.61
N ASP A 151 -10.61 -11.93 11.27
CA ASP A 151 -10.43 -12.27 12.67
C ASP A 151 -10.22 -13.79 12.78
N ALA A 152 -9.03 -14.19 13.22
CA ALA A 152 -8.65 -15.58 13.36
C ALA A 152 -9.53 -16.36 14.36
N SER A 153 -10.16 -15.67 15.32
CA SER A 153 -11.07 -16.30 16.28
C SER A 153 -12.42 -16.70 15.68
N ARG A 154 -12.79 -16.08 14.55
CA ARG A 154 -14.02 -16.36 13.79
C ARG A 154 -13.81 -17.40 12.69
N ALA A 155 -12.55 -17.59 12.26
CA ALA A 155 -12.21 -18.43 11.14
C ALA A 155 -12.47 -19.92 11.42
N ASP A 156 -12.96 -20.63 10.41
CA ASP A 156 -13.28 -22.05 10.49
C ASP A 156 -12.00 -22.90 10.58
N ARG A 157 -11.67 -23.32 11.80
CA ARG A 157 -10.48 -24.14 12.08
C ARG A 157 -10.53 -25.52 11.43
N ALA A 158 -11.69 -26.00 10.96
CA ALA A 158 -11.80 -27.24 10.21
C ALA A 158 -11.11 -27.15 8.83
N LEU A 159 -10.79 -25.93 8.35
CA LEU A 159 -10.04 -25.70 7.12
C LEU A 159 -8.51 -25.78 7.29
N LEU A 160 -8.03 -25.94 8.53
CA LEU A 160 -6.60 -26.00 8.84
C LEU A 160 -6.07 -27.42 8.68
N TYR A 161 -5.98 -27.92 7.45
CA TYR A 161 -5.36 -29.20 7.13
C TYR A 161 -4.61 -29.14 5.82
N ASN A 162 -3.65 -30.03 5.64
CA ASN A 162 -2.94 -30.20 4.39
C ASN A 162 -3.90 -30.79 3.35
N VAL A 163 -4.23 -30.04 2.29
CA VAL A 163 -5.23 -30.48 1.30
C VAL A 163 -4.79 -31.71 0.50
N GLU A 164 -3.50 -32.00 0.45
CA GLU A 164 -2.94 -33.22 -0.16
C GLU A 164 -3.09 -34.44 0.76
N HIS A 165 -3.33 -34.23 2.05
CA HIS A 165 -3.47 -35.27 3.09
C HIS A 165 -4.69 -34.99 3.99
N PRO A 166 -5.92 -35.09 3.45
CA PRO A 166 -7.14 -34.67 4.15
C PRO A 166 -7.56 -35.60 5.30
N ASP A 167 -7.09 -36.85 5.32
CA ASP A 167 -7.40 -37.81 6.39
C ASP A 167 -6.77 -37.35 7.71
N PRO A 168 -7.55 -37.14 8.80
CA PRO A 168 -7.00 -36.76 10.10
C PRO A 168 -6.01 -37.76 10.71
N SER A 169 -6.01 -39.01 10.24
CA SER A 169 -5.07 -40.06 10.66
C SER A 169 -3.76 -40.06 9.87
N ASP A 170 -3.66 -39.32 8.76
CA ASP A 170 -2.42 -39.20 7.99
C ASP A 170 -1.40 -38.36 8.78
N PRO A 171 -0.16 -38.83 8.97
CA PRO A 171 0.87 -38.08 9.70
C PRO A 171 1.20 -36.71 9.07
N LEU A 172 0.93 -36.52 7.77
CA LEU A 172 1.14 -35.26 7.05
C LEU A 172 -0.08 -34.33 7.05
N HIS A 173 -1.19 -34.71 7.71
CA HIS A 173 -2.41 -33.92 7.81
C HIS A 173 -2.18 -32.49 8.31
N ARG A 174 -1.20 -32.30 9.20
CA ARG A 174 -0.83 -30.99 9.79
C ARG A 174 0.46 -30.40 9.23
N PHE A 175 1.13 -31.10 8.33
CA PHE A 175 2.39 -30.65 7.74
C PHE A 175 2.17 -29.40 6.87
N GLY A 176 2.97 -28.36 7.09
CA GLY A 176 2.95 -27.12 6.32
C GLY A 176 1.68 -26.28 6.45
N VAL A 177 0.78 -26.59 7.39
CA VAL A 177 -0.47 -25.84 7.62
C VAL A 177 -0.18 -24.54 8.36
N ASP A 178 -0.70 -23.43 7.85
CA ASP A 178 -0.55 -22.08 8.41
C ASP A 178 -1.94 -21.48 8.69
N ASP A 179 -2.13 -20.95 9.90
CA ASP A 179 -3.36 -20.30 10.35
C ASP A 179 -3.24 -18.76 10.40
N GLY A 180 -2.20 -18.22 9.75
CA GLY A 180 -1.84 -16.81 9.72
C GLY A 180 -0.60 -16.53 10.56
N GLU A 181 -0.31 -17.38 11.55
CA GLU A 181 0.83 -17.21 12.45
C GLU A 181 2.03 -18.09 12.10
N GLY A 182 1.98 -18.81 10.99
CA GLY A 182 3.05 -19.66 10.50
C GLY A 182 2.97 -21.10 10.98
N TRP A 183 3.55 -22.00 10.18
CA TRP A 183 3.70 -23.41 10.52
C TRP A 183 4.91 -23.61 11.46
N VAL A 184 4.81 -24.56 12.40
CA VAL A 184 5.84 -24.81 13.42
C VAL A 184 6.31 -26.27 13.38
N GLU A 185 7.62 -26.46 13.48
CA GLU A 185 8.28 -27.76 13.69
C GLU A 185 9.47 -27.57 14.62
N GLY A 186 9.45 -28.20 15.80
CA GLY A 186 10.43 -27.94 16.85
C GLY A 186 10.44 -26.47 17.26
N ASP A 187 11.62 -25.86 17.33
CA ASP A 187 11.83 -24.44 17.67
C ASP A 187 11.71 -23.50 16.46
N HIS A 188 11.33 -24.02 15.29
CA HIS A 188 11.30 -23.26 14.04
C HIS A 188 9.87 -22.91 13.64
N ARG A 189 9.69 -21.70 13.10
CA ARG A 189 8.41 -21.19 12.60
C ARG A 189 8.59 -20.61 11.20
N TRP A 190 7.74 -21.05 10.28
CA TRP A 190 7.67 -20.54 8.91
C TRP A 190 6.43 -19.69 8.74
N ARG A 191 6.62 -18.36 8.67
CA ARG A 191 5.54 -17.38 8.50
C ARG A 191 5.21 -17.20 7.01
N PHE A 192 4.68 -18.25 6.38
CA PHE A 192 4.36 -18.25 4.95
C PHE A 192 3.38 -17.13 4.60
N ILE A 193 2.27 -17.06 5.34
CA ILE A 193 1.26 -16.02 5.10
C ILE A 193 1.75 -14.65 5.56
N GLY A 194 2.44 -14.56 6.70
CA GLY A 194 3.00 -13.30 7.18
C GLY A 194 3.91 -12.62 6.15
N ALA A 195 4.74 -13.39 5.44
CA ALA A 195 5.56 -12.89 4.34
C ALA A 195 4.76 -12.65 3.05
N TYR A 196 3.84 -13.56 2.69
CA TYR A 196 2.98 -13.40 1.51
C TYR A 196 2.18 -12.09 1.56
N LEU A 197 1.65 -11.69 2.73
CA LEU A 197 0.90 -10.45 2.87
C LEU A 197 1.73 -9.20 2.50
N ILE A 198 3.03 -9.18 2.78
CA ILE A 198 3.91 -8.07 2.41
C ILE A 198 4.27 -8.15 0.92
N TYR A 199 4.81 -9.28 0.45
CA TYR A 199 5.39 -9.34 -0.89
C TYR A 199 4.39 -9.68 -1.99
N GLY A 200 3.44 -10.58 -1.69
CA GLY A 200 2.40 -10.98 -2.63
C GLY A 200 1.23 -10.03 -2.59
N GLN A 201 0.55 -9.94 -1.45
CA GLN A 201 -0.68 -9.16 -1.35
C GLN A 201 -0.41 -7.66 -1.50
N TRP A 202 0.44 -7.09 -0.64
CA TRP A 202 0.70 -5.64 -0.67
C TRP A 202 1.54 -5.22 -1.89
N LYS A 203 2.77 -5.72 -2.02
CA LYS A 203 3.70 -5.23 -3.06
C LYS A 203 3.30 -5.61 -4.48
N GLN A 204 2.85 -6.85 -4.72
CA GLN A 204 2.46 -7.29 -6.07
C GLN A 204 1.01 -6.89 -6.40
N LEU A 205 0.02 -7.34 -5.62
CA LEU A 205 -1.39 -7.15 -5.99
C LEU A 205 -1.91 -5.75 -5.74
N VAL A 206 -1.63 -5.15 -4.57
CA VAL A 206 -2.17 -3.82 -4.23
C VAL A 206 -1.34 -2.71 -4.88
N LEU A 207 -0.09 -2.52 -4.46
CA LEU A 207 0.76 -1.44 -4.96
C LEU A 207 1.14 -1.64 -6.44
N GLY A 208 1.47 -2.87 -6.83
CA GLY A 208 1.75 -3.20 -8.23
C GLY A 208 0.53 -2.99 -9.14
N GLY A 209 -0.67 -3.33 -8.65
CA GLY A 209 -1.93 -3.06 -9.36
C GLY A 209 -2.18 -1.57 -9.55
N LEU A 210 -2.11 -0.80 -8.47
CA LEU A 210 -2.25 0.67 -8.49
C LEU A 210 -1.26 1.31 -9.47
N ARG A 211 0.01 0.90 -9.44
CA ARG A 211 1.05 1.38 -10.37
C ARG A 211 0.69 1.08 -11.83
N ASN A 212 0.33 -0.17 -12.13
CA ASN A 212 0.08 -0.61 -13.50
C ASN A 212 -1.19 0.03 -14.06
N LEU A 213 -2.26 0.11 -13.27
CA LEU A 213 -3.52 0.75 -13.67
C LEU A 213 -3.30 2.25 -13.93
N ALA A 214 -2.63 2.97 -13.02
CA ALA A 214 -2.35 4.40 -13.22
C ALA A 214 -1.46 4.65 -14.46
N ALA A 215 -0.44 3.82 -14.67
CA ALA A 215 0.41 3.93 -15.86
C ALA A 215 -0.37 3.67 -17.17
N ALA A 216 -1.26 2.66 -17.18
CA ALA A 216 -2.11 2.39 -18.33
C ALA A 216 -3.10 3.53 -18.59
N TYR A 217 -3.70 4.12 -17.56
CA TYR A 217 -4.54 5.31 -17.69
C TYR A 217 -3.77 6.50 -18.31
N LEU A 218 -2.57 6.80 -17.80
CA LEU A 218 -1.75 7.89 -18.34
C LEU A 218 -1.42 7.65 -19.83
N ALA A 219 -1.07 6.42 -20.21
CA ALA A 219 -0.66 6.10 -21.57
C ALA A 219 -1.82 5.99 -22.58
N THR A 220 -3.04 5.74 -22.12
CA THR A 220 -4.19 5.44 -23.01
C THR A 220 -5.31 6.47 -22.94
N GLY A 221 -5.53 7.09 -21.76
CA GLY A 221 -6.73 7.89 -21.49
C GLY A 221 -7.98 7.09 -21.19
N ASP A 222 -7.90 5.76 -21.11
CA ASP A 222 -9.05 4.92 -20.80
C ASP A 222 -9.40 4.99 -19.30
N GLY A 223 -10.58 5.53 -19.01
CA GLY A 223 -11.10 5.73 -17.66
C GLY A 223 -11.29 4.43 -16.87
N ALA A 224 -11.43 3.27 -17.52
CA ALA A 224 -11.60 2.00 -16.83
C ALA A 224 -10.39 1.64 -15.94
N TYR A 225 -9.18 2.06 -16.35
CA TYR A 225 -7.98 1.89 -15.53
C TYR A 225 -8.01 2.80 -14.30
N ALA A 226 -8.40 4.07 -14.47
CA ALA A 226 -8.51 5.03 -13.38
C ALA A 226 -9.60 4.62 -12.37
N HIS A 227 -10.75 4.13 -12.86
CA HIS A 227 -11.85 3.59 -12.06
C HIS A 227 -11.37 2.48 -11.12
N LYS A 228 -10.70 1.45 -11.66
CA LYS A 228 -10.17 0.34 -10.83
C LYS A 228 -9.07 0.78 -9.88
N ALA A 229 -8.21 1.70 -10.31
CA ALA A 229 -7.19 2.26 -9.42
C ALA A 229 -7.84 3.02 -8.26
N ALA A 230 -8.91 3.79 -8.52
CA ALA A 230 -9.64 4.54 -7.51
C ALA A 230 -10.33 3.63 -6.49
N ILE A 231 -10.97 2.53 -6.94
CA ILE A 231 -11.57 1.54 -6.03
C ILE A 231 -10.52 0.98 -5.07
N LEU A 232 -9.37 0.55 -5.62
CA LEU A 232 -8.31 -0.04 -4.82
C LEU A 232 -7.69 0.98 -3.86
N LEU A 233 -7.43 2.20 -4.34
CA LEU A 233 -6.84 3.27 -3.54
C LEU A 233 -7.77 3.73 -2.41
N ASP A 234 -9.08 3.85 -2.68
CA ASP A 234 -10.09 4.15 -1.66
C ASP A 234 -10.09 3.07 -0.56
N ARG A 235 -10.04 1.80 -0.96
CA ARG A 235 -10.01 0.71 0.01
C ARG A 235 -8.68 0.61 0.77
N VAL A 236 -7.56 1.00 0.16
CA VAL A 236 -6.30 1.22 0.89
C VAL A 236 -6.52 2.26 1.97
N ALA A 237 -7.11 3.40 1.65
CA ALA A 237 -7.32 4.49 2.61
C ALA A 237 -8.28 4.16 3.76
N ASP A 238 -9.26 3.26 3.55
CA ASP A 238 -10.12 2.75 4.63
C ASP A 238 -9.32 2.05 5.74
N LEU A 239 -8.22 1.38 5.38
CA LEU A 239 -7.50 0.46 6.25
C LEU A 239 -6.11 0.99 6.65
N TYR A 240 -5.49 1.84 5.83
CA TYR A 240 -4.10 2.31 6.03
C TYR A 240 -3.81 2.88 7.43
N PRO A 241 -4.69 3.70 8.05
CA PRO A 241 -4.46 4.22 9.40
C PRO A 241 -4.29 3.14 10.47
N SER A 242 -4.93 1.97 10.26
CA SER A 242 -4.88 0.85 11.19
C SER A 242 -3.56 0.07 11.13
N PHE A 243 -2.73 0.29 10.10
CA PHE A 243 -1.44 -0.36 9.96
C PHE A 243 -0.36 0.33 10.80
N ASP A 244 0.38 -0.47 11.55
CA ASP A 244 1.58 -0.09 12.28
C ASP A 244 2.55 -1.28 12.31
N TYR A 245 3.57 -1.22 11.46
CA TYR A 245 4.55 -2.29 11.34
C TYR A 245 5.28 -2.58 12.65
N SER A 246 5.51 -1.54 13.47
CA SER A 246 6.33 -1.63 14.68
C SER A 246 5.74 -2.57 15.72
N THR A 247 4.40 -2.64 15.79
CA THR A 247 3.65 -3.45 16.74
C THR A 247 3.03 -4.69 16.09
N GLN A 248 2.81 -4.69 14.78
CA GLN A 248 2.03 -5.73 14.08
C GLN A 248 2.89 -6.67 13.23
N ALA A 249 4.19 -6.43 13.09
CA ALA A 249 5.06 -7.25 12.27
C ALA A 249 6.34 -7.72 12.99
N VAL A 250 7.01 -8.69 12.39
CA VAL A 250 8.31 -9.22 12.84
C VAL A 250 9.35 -9.17 11.72
N THR A 251 10.60 -8.98 12.11
CA THR A 251 11.79 -8.99 11.23
C THR A 251 12.87 -9.82 11.92
N TYR A 252 13.52 -10.74 11.19
CA TYR A 252 14.45 -11.72 11.79
C TYR A 252 13.82 -12.47 12.97
N GLU A 253 12.56 -12.91 12.78
CA GLU A 253 11.77 -13.66 13.78
C GLU A 253 11.47 -12.86 15.08
N GLN A 254 11.80 -11.57 15.14
CA GLN A 254 11.66 -10.73 16.34
C GLN A 254 10.83 -9.47 16.07
N ARG A 255 10.19 -8.93 17.11
CA ARG A 255 9.58 -7.60 17.09
C ARG A 255 10.66 -6.56 17.40
N LEU A 256 11.26 -6.01 16.35
CA LEU A 256 12.34 -5.02 16.48
C LEU A 256 11.84 -3.59 16.73
N GLY A 257 10.52 -3.36 16.75
CA GLY A 257 9.95 -2.01 16.85
C GLY A 257 10.29 -1.12 15.64
N SER A 258 10.60 -1.72 14.48
CA SER A 258 10.88 -0.98 13.25
C SER A 258 9.61 -0.26 12.78
N ASN A 259 9.73 1.03 12.48
CA ASN A 259 8.62 1.81 11.94
C ASN A 259 8.12 1.23 10.60
N GLY A 260 6.92 1.64 10.19
CA GLY A 260 6.31 1.24 8.93
C GLY A 260 4.78 1.24 9.00
N TYR A 261 4.14 1.14 7.83
CA TYR A 261 2.70 0.87 7.72
C TYR A 261 2.48 -0.62 7.42
N VAL A 262 2.15 -0.94 6.17
CA VAL A 262 1.95 -2.32 5.71
C VAL A 262 3.30 -3.04 5.68
N SER A 263 4.31 -2.38 5.11
CA SER A 263 5.71 -2.80 5.07
C SER A 263 6.59 -2.00 6.05
N ILE A 264 7.86 -2.35 6.11
CA ILE A 264 8.87 -1.74 6.99
C ILE A 264 9.33 -0.36 6.47
N TRP A 265 9.79 0.49 7.38
CA TRP A 265 10.10 1.92 7.22
C TRP A 265 10.76 2.36 5.90
N HIS A 266 11.74 1.61 5.40
CA HIS A 266 12.48 2.00 4.20
C HIS A 266 11.62 1.87 2.94
N ASP A 267 10.78 0.84 2.89
CA ASP A 267 9.84 0.61 1.79
C ASP A 267 8.58 1.45 1.99
N ALA A 268 8.00 1.46 3.19
CA ALA A 268 6.78 2.20 3.49
C ALA A 268 6.86 3.68 3.08
N CYS A 269 8.04 4.30 3.19
CA CYS A 269 8.28 5.66 2.72
C CYS A 269 8.09 5.83 1.20
N GLU A 270 8.71 4.97 0.40
CA GLU A 270 8.58 5.03 -1.06
C GLU A 270 7.21 4.57 -1.54
N GLU A 271 6.65 3.54 -0.90
CA GLU A 271 5.30 3.05 -1.19
C GLU A 271 4.27 4.17 -0.94
N THR A 272 4.39 4.93 0.15
CA THR A 272 3.45 6.03 0.44
C THR A 272 3.61 7.20 -0.53
N ARG A 273 4.85 7.53 -0.91
CA ARG A 273 5.12 8.54 -1.95
C ARG A 273 4.52 8.13 -3.29
N GLU A 274 4.63 6.86 -3.63
CA GLU A 274 4.07 6.30 -4.86
C GLU A 274 2.54 6.34 -4.87
N LEU A 275 1.88 6.02 -3.76
CA LEU A 275 0.42 6.14 -3.64
C LEU A 275 -0.06 7.58 -3.87
N ALA A 276 0.68 8.59 -3.39
CA ALA A 276 0.38 10.00 -3.64
C ALA A 276 0.46 10.35 -5.13
N LEU A 277 1.52 9.91 -5.82
CA LEU A 277 1.66 10.11 -7.27
C LEU A 277 0.57 9.38 -8.07
N ILE A 278 0.17 8.19 -7.64
CA ILE A 278 -0.90 7.43 -8.28
C ILE A 278 -2.24 8.15 -8.15
N TYR A 279 -2.58 8.63 -6.95
CA TYR A 279 -3.77 9.46 -6.76
C TYR A 279 -3.76 10.68 -7.67
N ASP A 280 -2.64 11.41 -7.69
CA ASP A 280 -2.47 12.59 -8.52
C ASP A 280 -2.65 12.30 -10.01
N ALA A 281 -2.10 11.17 -10.48
CA ALA A 281 -2.20 10.74 -11.87
C ALA A 281 -3.64 10.46 -12.30
N ILE A 282 -4.43 9.78 -11.47
CA ILE A 282 -5.79 9.34 -11.83
C ILE A 282 -6.87 10.37 -11.50
N PHE A 283 -6.57 11.35 -10.63
CA PHE A 283 -7.52 12.34 -10.13
C PHE A 283 -8.37 13.01 -11.24
N PRO A 284 -7.80 13.45 -12.38
CA PRO A 284 -8.59 14.10 -13.43
C PRO A 284 -9.68 13.21 -14.04
N ALA A 285 -9.52 11.88 -14.03
CA ALA A 285 -10.51 10.94 -14.57
C ALA A 285 -11.63 10.58 -13.58
N LEU A 286 -11.50 10.94 -12.31
CA LEU A 286 -12.54 10.63 -11.32
C LEU A 286 -13.78 11.52 -11.50
N GLY A 287 -13.60 12.70 -12.08
CA GLY A 287 -14.69 13.59 -12.44
C GLY A 287 -15.58 12.98 -13.53
N GLY A 288 -16.80 12.60 -13.17
CA GLY A 288 -17.78 11.99 -14.09
C GLY A 288 -17.93 10.46 -13.95
N ASP A 289 -17.19 9.84 -13.04
CA ASP A 289 -17.32 8.41 -12.75
C ASP A 289 -18.44 8.14 -11.71
N GLU A 290 -19.68 8.17 -12.18
CA GLU A 290 -20.86 7.90 -11.33
C GLU A 290 -20.92 6.44 -10.85
N GLU A 291 -20.35 5.51 -11.63
CA GLU A 291 -20.29 4.09 -11.28
C GLU A 291 -19.38 3.86 -10.07
N LEU A 292 -18.24 4.55 -10.00
CA LEU A 292 -17.33 4.52 -8.84
C LEU A 292 -18.05 4.96 -7.57
N VAL A 293 -18.79 6.07 -7.61
CA VAL A 293 -19.55 6.58 -6.46
C VAL A 293 -20.61 5.57 -6.02
N SER A 294 -21.38 5.04 -6.97
CA SER A 294 -22.41 4.05 -6.70
C SER A 294 -21.84 2.78 -6.05
N PHE A 295 -20.75 2.25 -6.62
CA PHE A 295 -20.07 1.07 -6.11
C PHE A 295 -19.51 1.28 -4.69
N LEU A 296 -18.73 2.34 -4.47
CA LEU A 296 -18.10 2.60 -3.17
C LEU A 296 -19.11 2.98 -2.09
N SER A 297 -20.21 3.67 -2.44
CA SER A 297 -21.29 3.93 -1.49
C SER A 297 -22.00 2.65 -1.07
N ALA A 298 -22.27 1.75 -2.01
CA ALA A 298 -22.83 0.43 -1.70
C ALA A 298 -21.89 -0.40 -0.79
N LYS A 299 -20.57 -0.33 -1.02
CA LYS A 299 -19.57 -0.95 -0.14
C LYS A 299 -19.59 -0.33 1.25
N ALA A 300 -19.59 1.00 1.36
CA ALA A 300 -19.62 1.70 2.63
C ALA A 300 -20.86 1.31 3.46
N ALA A 301 -22.04 1.29 2.82
CA ALA A 301 -23.28 0.86 3.47
C ALA A 301 -23.23 -0.61 3.91
N ARG A 302 -22.76 -1.51 3.04
CA ARG A 302 -22.68 -2.95 3.33
C ARG A 302 -21.76 -3.27 4.50
N TYR A 303 -20.62 -2.61 4.59
CA TYR A 303 -19.58 -2.90 5.59
C TYR A 303 -19.57 -1.92 6.78
N GLY A 304 -20.55 -0.99 6.85
CA GLY A 304 -20.68 -0.02 7.93
C GLY A 304 -19.47 0.90 8.07
N LEU A 305 -18.91 1.36 6.93
CA LEU A 305 -17.75 2.26 6.93
C LEU A 305 -18.15 3.67 7.36
N ALA A 306 -17.25 4.35 8.08
CA ALA A 306 -17.54 5.67 8.65
C ALA A 306 -17.75 6.76 7.58
N ASN A 307 -17.00 6.68 6.48
CA ASN A 307 -17.18 7.56 5.33
C ASN A 307 -18.22 6.92 4.39
N PRO A 308 -19.34 7.60 4.07
CA PRO A 308 -20.44 7.03 3.29
C PRO A 308 -20.16 6.91 1.79
N LYS A 309 -19.09 7.54 1.28
CA LYS A 309 -18.72 7.57 -0.15
C LYS A 309 -19.89 8.01 -1.05
N ALA A 310 -20.72 8.93 -0.58
CA ALA A 310 -21.95 9.34 -1.26
C ALA A 310 -21.70 10.33 -2.42
N SER A 311 -20.47 10.78 -2.58
CA SER A 311 -20.03 11.68 -3.65
C SER A 311 -18.56 11.46 -3.97
N LEU A 312 -18.10 11.97 -5.11
CA LEU A 312 -16.67 12.01 -5.43
C LEU A 312 -15.87 12.74 -4.34
N ALA A 313 -16.41 13.84 -3.80
CA ALA A 313 -15.76 14.56 -2.71
C ALA A 313 -15.60 13.67 -1.45
N ASP A 314 -16.53 12.76 -1.18
CA ASP A 314 -16.41 11.83 -0.05
C ASP A 314 -15.29 10.81 -0.27
N ILE A 315 -15.14 10.31 -1.49
CA ILE A 315 -14.06 9.38 -1.88
C ILE A 315 -12.71 10.09 -1.80
N CYS A 316 -12.58 11.29 -2.38
CA CYS A 316 -11.35 12.08 -2.30
C CYS A 316 -10.99 12.38 -0.83
N ARG A 317 -11.95 12.80 0.00
CA ARG A 317 -11.70 12.99 1.44
C ARG A 317 -11.25 11.71 2.13
N ASN A 318 -11.80 10.54 1.79
CA ASN A 318 -11.33 9.28 2.36
C ASN A 318 -9.86 9.02 2.04
N ILE A 319 -9.49 9.14 0.76
CA ILE A 319 -8.12 8.93 0.29
C ILE A 319 -7.19 9.94 0.96
N GLU A 320 -7.52 11.22 0.90
CA GLU A 320 -6.67 12.27 1.41
C GLU A 320 -6.53 12.23 2.93
N ASP A 321 -7.61 12.01 3.68
CA ASP A 321 -7.56 12.00 5.15
C ASP A 321 -6.98 10.69 5.69
N GLY A 322 -7.42 9.55 5.13
CA GLY A 322 -7.07 8.21 5.56
C GLY A 322 -5.67 7.76 5.12
N LEU A 323 -5.15 8.30 4.02
CA LEU A 323 -3.83 7.94 3.52
C LEU A 323 -2.81 9.06 3.74
N PHE A 324 -3.10 10.25 3.24
CA PHE A 324 -2.10 11.31 3.10
C PHE A 324 -1.96 12.16 4.36
N ARG A 325 -3.06 12.72 4.87
CA ARG A 325 -3.05 13.49 6.13
C ARG A 325 -2.78 12.60 7.33
N ASP A 326 -3.20 11.33 7.32
CA ASP A 326 -2.74 10.34 8.30
C ASP A 326 -1.22 10.18 8.27
N THR A 327 -0.62 10.01 7.10
CA THR A 327 0.84 9.93 6.94
C THR A 327 1.57 11.19 7.38
N LEU A 328 1.08 12.38 7.04
CA LEU A 328 1.70 13.62 7.50
C LEU A 328 1.63 13.79 9.02
N ARG A 329 0.58 13.30 9.68
CA ARG A 329 0.48 13.27 11.15
C ARG A 329 1.37 12.18 11.77
N ASN A 330 1.58 11.08 11.05
CA ASN A 330 2.32 9.90 11.50
C ASN A 330 3.65 9.72 10.74
N GLN A 331 4.39 10.79 10.43
CA GLN A 331 5.61 10.71 9.59
C GLN A 331 6.68 9.75 10.13
N HIS A 332 6.68 9.45 11.43
CA HIS A 332 7.55 8.43 12.00
C HIS A 332 7.37 7.05 11.34
N LYS A 333 6.16 6.70 10.87
CA LYS A 333 5.87 5.44 10.14
C LYS A 333 6.53 5.38 8.76
N ILE A 334 6.90 6.53 8.18
CA ILE A 334 7.62 6.63 6.90
C ILE A 334 9.03 7.22 7.08
N ALA A 335 9.57 7.20 8.30
CA ALA A 335 10.92 7.69 8.58
C ALA A 335 11.94 6.79 7.86
N SER A 336 12.72 7.36 6.96
CA SER A 336 13.67 6.67 6.10
C SER A 336 14.95 7.47 5.89
N ASN A 337 15.91 6.87 5.19
CA ASN A 337 17.22 7.46 4.95
C ASN A 337 17.04 8.81 4.25
N TYR A 338 17.74 9.84 4.71
CA TYR A 338 17.69 11.15 4.07
C TYR A 338 18.13 11.06 2.59
N PRO A 339 17.45 11.75 1.64
CA PRO A 339 16.32 12.68 1.79
C PRO A 339 14.92 12.06 1.56
N ARG A 340 14.75 10.74 1.72
CA ARG A 340 13.51 10.01 1.35
C ARG A 340 12.26 10.55 2.02
N THR A 341 12.26 10.68 3.36
CA THR A 341 11.07 11.16 4.11
C THR A 341 10.68 12.59 3.77
N PRO A 342 11.61 13.57 3.72
CA PRO A 342 11.28 14.91 3.22
C PRO A 342 10.67 14.92 1.82
N ILE A 343 11.19 14.09 0.89
CA ILE A 343 10.64 14.00 -0.47
C ILE A 343 9.22 13.40 -0.45
N ALA A 344 8.98 12.34 0.32
CA ALA A 344 7.65 11.74 0.44
C ALA A 344 6.64 12.73 1.02
N ALA A 345 6.99 13.44 2.10
CA ALA A 345 6.14 14.45 2.71
C ALA A 345 5.87 15.63 1.76
N ALA A 346 6.89 16.14 1.07
CA ALA A 346 6.72 17.21 0.08
C ALA A 346 5.84 16.79 -1.09
N THR A 347 5.98 15.55 -1.57
CA THR A 347 5.11 14.99 -2.61
C THR A 347 3.66 14.96 -2.13
N ILE A 348 3.41 14.46 -0.92
CA ILE A 348 2.06 14.41 -0.35
C ILE A 348 1.46 15.83 -0.23
N MET A 349 2.21 16.78 0.32
CA MET A 349 1.74 18.16 0.48
C MET A 349 1.41 18.80 -0.87
N ALA A 350 2.24 18.59 -1.89
CA ALA A 350 1.94 19.06 -3.25
C ALA A 350 0.71 18.38 -3.85
N VAL A 351 0.47 17.09 -3.57
CA VAL A 351 -0.74 16.43 -4.09
C VAL A 351 -2.02 16.98 -3.44
N LEU A 352 -1.96 17.35 -2.16
CA LEU A 352 -3.10 17.83 -1.36
C LEU A 352 -3.45 19.29 -1.63
N ASP A 353 -2.47 20.19 -1.51
CA ASP A 353 -2.72 21.62 -1.30
C ASP A 353 -1.89 22.49 -2.29
N TRP A 354 -1.76 22.07 -3.55
CA TRP A 354 -1.04 22.84 -4.56
C TRP A 354 -1.96 23.87 -5.23
N ASP A 355 -1.62 25.15 -5.04
CA ASP A 355 -2.26 26.32 -5.65
C ASP A 355 -1.47 26.86 -6.85
#